data_AF-A0AA37RR72-F1
#
_entry.id   AF-A0AA37RR72-F1
#
_cell.length_a   1.000
_cell.length_b   1.000
_cell.length_c   1.000
_cell.angle_alpha   90.00
_cell.angle_beta   90.00
_cell.angle_gamma   90.00
#
_symmetry.space_group_name_H-M   'P 1'
#
loop_
_entity.id
_entity.type
_entity.pdbx_description
1 polymer ?
#
loop_
_entity_poly.entity_id
_entity_poly.type
_entity_poly.pdbx_seq_one_letter_code
_entity_poly.pdbx_strand_id
1 'polypeptide(L)'
;MNDQPRKPKVRNNWTNAHDDALARIAAAAERVKRCDSPGTRAALFEAVEAARVAGVGWTKIGDTLGIASGNAYKRYRKRPQATSTLHLRTTHQDEPPC
;
A
#
# COMPACT_ATOMS: atom_id res chain seq x y z
N MET A 1 8.26 -50.89 2.27
CA MET A 1 7.51 -49.77 1.66
C MET A 1 8.23 -48.47 2.00
N ASN A 2 8.52 -47.61 1.01
CA ASN A 2 9.14 -46.30 1.22
C ASN A 2 8.04 -45.24 1.38
N ASP A 3 7.58 -45.03 2.61
CA ASP A 3 6.65 -43.95 2.95
C ASP A 3 7.44 -42.67 3.24
N GLN A 4 7.86 -41.96 2.18
CA GLN A 4 8.32 -40.59 2.35
C GLN A 4 7.11 -39.70 2.73
N PRO A 5 7.18 -38.92 3.82
CA PRO A 5 6.13 -37.97 4.15
C PRO A 5 6.03 -36.94 3.03
N ARG A 6 4.86 -36.90 2.39
CA ARG A 6 4.55 -35.93 1.33
C ARG A 6 4.77 -34.53 1.87
N LYS A 7 5.72 -33.79 1.29
CA LYS A 7 5.97 -32.36 1.57
C LYS A 7 4.63 -31.62 1.65
N PRO A 8 4.30 -30.92 2.75
CA PRO A 8 3.08 -30.14 2.80
C PRO A 8 3.14 -29.10 1.67
N LYS A 9 2.15 -29.14 0.77
CA LYS A 9 1.90 -28.04 -0.18
C LYS A 9 1.96 -26.76 0.63
N VAL A 10 2.84 -25.84 0.24
CA VAL A 10 3.01 -24.51 0.84
C VAL A 10 1.63 -23.84 0.83
N ARG A 11 0.88 -24.03 1.91
CA ARG A 11 -0.41 -23.40 2.14
C ARG A 11 -0.08 -21.95 2.41
N ASN A 12 -0.19 -21.15 1.35
CA ASN A 12 -0.62 -19.76 1.33
C ASN A 12 -0.66 -19.21 2.76
N ASN A 13 0.41 -18.57 3.21
CA ASN A 13 0.55 -18.03 4.57
C ASN A 13 -0.34 -16.79 4.80
N TRP A 14 -1.50 -16.77 4.16
CA TRP A 14 -2.52 -15.73 4.26
C TRP A 14 -3.14 -15.81 5.65
N THR A 15 -3.03 -14.72 6.41
CA THR A 15 -3.50 -14.63 7.78
C THR A 15 -4.48 -13.46 7.92
N ASN A 16 -5.20 -13.39 9.03
CA ASN A 16 -6.09 -12.28 9.35
C ASN A 16 -5.39 -10.91 9.30
N ALA A 17 -4.07 -10.86 9.51
CA ALA A 17 -3.28 -9.64 9.38
C ALA A 17 -3.23 -9.13 7.92
N HIS A 18 -3.28 -10.04 6.94
CA HIS A 18 -3.36 -9.67 5.52
C HIS A 18 -4.72 -9.06 5.20
N ASP A 19 -5.81 -9.66 5.70
CA ASP A 19 -7.17 -9.16 5.47
C ASP A 19 -7.41 -7.80 6.16
N ASP A 20 -6.95 -7.63 7.40
CA ASP A 20 -7.01 -6.35 8.12
C ASP A 20 -6.20 -5.28 7.37
N ALA A 21 -5.00 -5.61 6.87
CA ALA A 21 -4.21 -4.66 6.10
C ALA A 21 -4.88 -4.27 4.77
N LEU A 22 -5.51 -5.21 4.06
CA LEU A 22 -6.28 -4.89 2.85
C LEU A 22 -7.51 -4.03 3.16
N ALA A 23 -8.24 -4.33 4.24
CA ALA A 23 -9.40 -3.54 4.65
C ALA A 23 -8.99 -2.09 4.97
N ARG A 24 -7.84 -1.90 5.62
CA ARG A 24 -7.28 -0.56 5.87
C ARG A 24 -6.91 0.18 4.59
N ILE A 25 -6.31 -0.51 3.60
CA ILE A 25 -6.02 0.08 2.28
C ILE A 25 -7.32 0.53 1.61
N ALA A 26 -8.34 -0.32 1.59
CA ALA A 26 -9.62 -0.01 0.96
C ALA A 26 -10.28 1.20 1.64
N ALA A 27 -10.34 1.22 2.97
CA ALA A 27 -10.89 2.34 3.73
C ALA A 27 -10.13 3.65 3.47
N ALA A 28 -8.80 3.59 3.43
CA ALA A 28 -7.98 4.76 3.11
C ALA A 28 -8.16 5.21 1.65
N ALA A 29 -8.31 4.29 0.71
CA ALA A 29 -8.55 4.60 -0.70
C ALA A 29 -9.91 5.30 -0.89
N GLU A 30 -10.96 4.85 -0.21
CA GLU A 30 -12.26 5.53 -0.22
C GLU A 30 -12.20 6.93 0.41
N ARG A 31 -11.38 7.12 1.46
CA ARG A 31 -11.13 8.45 2.04
C ARG A 31 -10.44 9.38 1.05
N VAL A 32 -9.44 8.89 0.31
CA VAL A 32 -8.76 9.67 -0.74
C VAL A 32 -9.72 10.01 -1.89
N LYS A 33 -10.57 9.08 -2.32
CA LYS A 33 -11.61 9.34 -3.34
C LYS A 33 -12.59 10.42 -2.91
N ARG A 34 -12.93 10.47 -1.61
CA ARG A 34 -13.87 11.45 -1.05
C ARG A 34 -13.24 12.82 -0.82
N CYS A 35 -12.04 12.86 -0.25
CA CYS A 35 -11.30 14.07 0.08
C CYS A 35 -9.83 13.79 -0.23
N ASP A 36 -9.36 14.29 -1.38
CA ASP A 36 -8.01 14.05 -1.90
C ASP A 36 -6.99 15.00 -1.25
N SER A 37 -6.91 14.95 0.07
CA SER A 37 -6.01 15.78 0.87
C SER A 37 -4.65 15.11 1.08
N PRO A 38 -3.58 15.89 1.36
CA PRO A 38 -2.27 15.31 1.68
C PRO A 38 -2.33 14.33 2.87
N GLY A 39 -3.20 14.58 3.86
CA GLY A 39 -3.39 13.71 5.01
C GLY A 39 -4.03 12.36 4.68
N THR A 40 -5.05 12.33 3.81
CA THR A 40 -5.68 11.06 3.38
C THR A 40 -4.75 10.24 2.51
N ARG A 41 -3.95 10.91 1.65
CA ARG A 41 -2.90 10.25 0.87
C ARG A 41 -1.84 9.62 1.79
N ALA A 42 -1.35 10.35 2.81
CA ALA A 42 -0.38 9.81 3.77
C ALA A 42 -0.90 8.56 4.49
N ALA A 43 -2.16 8.59 4.97
CA ALA A 43 -2.80 7.43 5.58
C ALA A 43 -2.90 6.22 4.62
N LEU A 44 -3.13 6.47 3.32
CA LEU A 44 -3.11 5.42 2.30
C LEU A 44 -1.72 4.81 2.12
N PHE A 45 -0.66 5.64 2.11
CA PHE A 45 0.72 5.14 2.05
C PHE A 45 1.07 4.28 3.26
N GLU A 46 0.68 4.68 4.48
CA GLU A 46 0.89 3.88 5.69
C GLU A 46 0.16 2.54 5.65
N ALA A 47 -1.10 2.54 5.19
CA ALA A 47 -1.87 1.30 5.02
C ALA A 47 -1.22 0.35 4.01
N VAL A 48 -0.70 0.89 2.90
CA VAL A 48 0.03 0.11 1.89
C VAL A 48 1.33 -0.47 2.47
N GLU A 49 2.10 0.32 3.22
CA GLU A 49 3.32 -0.15 3.89
C GLU A 49 3.00 -1.23 4.94
N ALA A 50 1.94 -1.07 5.73
CA ALA A 50 1.49 -2.08 6.70
C ALA A 50 1.14 -3.40 6.01
N ALA A 51 0.46 -3.36 4.87
CA ALA A 51 0.18 -4.56 4.06
C ALA A 51 1.46 -5.19 3.51
N ARG A 52 2.45 -4.38 3.13
CA ARG A 52 3.75 -4.89 2.66
C ARG A 52 4.52 -5.57 3.79
N VAL A 53 4.53 -4.99 4.99
CA VAL A 53 5.14 -5.60 6.20
C VAL A 53 4.42 -6.90 6.56
N ALA A 54 3.10 -6.95 6.41
CA ALA A 54 2.33 -8.18 6.60
C ALA A 54 2.59 -9.27 5.54
N GLY A 55 3.32 -8.96 4.46
CA GLY A 55 3.65 -9.91 3.39
C GLY A 55 2.72 -9.87 2.18
N VAL A 56 1.79 -8.92 2.10
CA VAL A 56 0.88 -8.77 0.97
C VAL A 56 1.67 -8.35 -0.30
N GLY A 57 1.42 -9.08 -1.38
CA GLY A 57 2.03 -8.79 -2.68
C GLY A 57 1.41 -7.56 -3.37
N TRP A 58 2.21 -6.89 -4.20
CA TRP A 58 1.77 -5.73 -5.01
C TRP A 58 0.58 -6.03 -5.93
N THR A 59 0.43 -7.28 -6.36
CA THR A 59 -0.73 -7.71 -7.15
C THR A 59 -2.04 -7.51 -6.38
N LYS A 60 -2.08 -7.95 -5.11
CA LYS A 60 -3.29 -7.85 -4.30
C LYS A 60 -3.56 -6.43 -3.80
N ILE A 61 -2.48 -5.67 -3.53
CA ILE A 61 -2.58 -4.24 -3.23
C ILE A 61 -3.14 -3.48 -4.44
N GLY A 62 -2.62 -3.73 -5.64
CA GLY A 62 -3.12 -3.11 -6.87
C GLY A 62 -4.59 -3.44 -7.15
N ASP A 63 -4.96 -4.71 -7.03
CA ASP A 63 -6.35 -5.21 -7.13
C ASP A 63 -7.30 -4.45 -6.18
N THR A 64 -6.90 -4.29 -4.91
CA THR A 64 -7.68 -3.56 -3.88
C THR A 64 -7.80 -2.07 -4.21
N LEU A 65 -6.78 -1.48 -4.82
CA LEU A 65 -6.76 -0.08 -5.23
C LEU A 65 -7.43 0.16 -6.59
N GLY A 66 -7.81 -0.88 -7.33
CA GLY A 66 -8.31 -0.78 -8.70
C GLY A 66 -7.25 -0.32 -9.71
N ILE A 67 -5.96 -0.52 -9.42
CA ILE A 67 -4.84 -0.15 -10.31
C ILE A 67 -4.00 -1.37 -10.67
N ALA A 68 -3.35 -1.34 -11.82
CA ALA A 68 -2.39 -2.37 -12.19
C ALA A 68 -1.27 -2.49 -11.13
N SER A 69 -0.86 -3.72 -10.82
CA SER A 69 0.18 -4.04 -9.83
C SER A 69 1.50 -3.31 -10.08
N GLY A 70 1.89 -3.15 -11.35
CA GLY A 70 3.07 -2.37 -11.75
C GLY A 70 2.95 -0.87 -11.45
N ASN A 71 1.74 -0.31 -11.53
CA ASN A 71 1.48 1.07 -11.13
C ASN A 71 1.47 1.23 -9.61
N ALA A 72 0.91 0.25 -8.88
CA ALA A 72 1.01 0.21 -7.43
C ALA A 72 2.48 0.18 -6.98
N TYR A 73 3.29 -0.72 -7.56
CA TYR A 73 4.72 -0.76 -7.27
C TYR A 73 5.41 0.58 -7.59
N LYS A 74 5.17 1.18 -8.76
CA LYS A 74 5.82 2.46 -9.12
C LYS A 74 5.47 3.61 -8.18
N ARG A 75 4.21 3.69 -7.73
CA ARG A 75 3.71 4.77 -6.87
C ARG A 75 4.11 4.61 -5.41
N TYR A 76 4.00 3.39 -4.89
CA TYR A 76 4.13 3.11 -3.46
C TYR A 76 5.44 2.46 -3.08
N ARG A 77 6.28 2.03 -4.04
CA ARG A 77 7.66 1.68 -3.70
C ARG A 77 8.29 2.92 -3.08
N LYS A 78 8.85 2.77 -1.89
CA LYS A 78 9.82 3.73 -1.35
C LYS A 78 10.88 3.94 -2.44
N ARG A 79 10.77 5.05 -3.17
CA ARG A 79 11.94 5.58 -3.86
C ARG A 79 12.92 5.87 -2.72
N PRO A 80 14.15 5.33 -2.73
CA PRO A 80 15.19 5.95 -1.93
C PRO A 80 15.12 7.43 -2.33
N GLN A 81 14.87 8.29 -1.35
CA GLN A 81 14.79 9.73 -1.51
C GLN A 81 16.05 10.10 -2.29
N ALA A 82 15.94 10.26 -3.60
CA ALA A 82 16.98 10.90 -4.37
C ALA A 82 16.94 12.30 -3.79
N THR A 83 17.96 12.57 -2.97
CA THR A 83 18.22 13.81 -2.27
C THR A 83 17.84 14.94 -3.21
N SER A 84 16.63 15.47 -3.04
CA SER A 84 16.12 16.56 -3.87
C SER A 84 16.72 17.81 -3.27
N THR A 85 18.03 17.94 -3.49
CA THR A 85 18.78 19.15 -3.26
C THR A 85 18.14 20.23 -4.12
N LEU A 86 17.57 21.23 -3.44
CA LEU A 86 17.29 22.57 -3.94
C LEU A 86 16.04 22.74 -4.85
N HIS A 87 14.95 23.20 -4.24
CA HIS A 87 14.41 24.52 -4.61
C HIS A 87 13.51 25.07 -3.49
N LEU A 88 13.95 26.18 -2.89
CA LEU A 88 13.07 27.07 -2.16
C LEU A 88 12.02 27.62 -3.15
N ARG A 89 10.74 27.48 -2.81
CA ARG A 89 9.73 28.48 -3.20
C ARG A 89 8.54 28.43 -2.26
N THR A 90 8.52 29.39 -1.34
CA THR A 90 7.31 29.88 -0.67
C THR A 90 6.20 30.04 -1.69
N THR A 91 5.15 29.22 -1.56
CA THR A 91 3.83 29.56 -2.09
C THR A 91 2.80 29.19 -1.04
N HIS A 92 2.32 30.24 -0.39
CA HIS A 92 1.02 30.38 0.23
C HIS A 92 -0.04 29.57 -0.56
N GLN A 93 -0.56 28.49 0.02
CA GLN A 93 -1.81 27.87 -0.44
C GLN A 93 -2.65 27.53 0.78
N ASP A 94 -3.56 28.48 1.06
CA ASP A 94 -4.95 28.28 1.43
C ASP A 94 -5.38 26.80 1.34
N GLU A 95 -5.48 26.13 2.49
CA GLU A 95 -6.19 24.85 2.58
C GLU A 95 -7.69 25.14 2.47
N PRO A 96 -8.39 24.70 1.40
CA PRO A 96 -9.83 24.62 1.48
C PRO A 96 -10.18 23.55 2.53
N PRO A 97 -11.04 23.84 3.51
CA PRO A 97 -11.61 22.80 4.33
C PRO A 97 -12.45 21.88 3.44
N CYS A 98 -12.18 20.57 3.53
CA CYS A 98 -13.28 19.66 3.80
C CYS A 98 -13.87 20.11 5.16
#